data_AF-A0A4V1SWX5-F1
#
_entry.id   AF-A0A4V1SWX5-F1
#
_cell.length_a   1.000
_cell.length_b   1.000
_cell.length_c   1.000
_cell.angle_alpha   90.00
_cell.angle_beta   90.00
_cell.angle_gamma   90.00
#
_symmetry.space_group_name_H-M   'P 1'
#
loop_
_entity.id
_entity.type
_entity.pdbx_description
1 polymer ?
#
loop_
_entity_poly.entity_id
_entity_poly.type
_entity_poly.pdbx_seq_one_letter_code
_entity_poly.pdbx_strand_id
1 'polypeptide(L)' 'MQELPVINVIDTTETRVKKPNWLRVKLPTGEGYRHVRGLVDTHKLHTICESGNCPNMGECWGEGTATFMILG' A
#
# COMPACT_ATOMS: atom_id res chain seq x y z
N MET A 1 26.72 -19.32 -6.79
CA MET A 1 25.87 -18.66 -5.79
C MET A 1 26.66 -17.46 -5.28
N GLN A 2 26.48 -16.29 -5.89
CA GLN A 2 27.13 -15.06 -5.43
C GLN A 2 26.29 -14.53 -4.27
N GLU A 3 26.89 -14.45 -3.09
CA GLU A 3 26.26 -13.83 -1.94
C GLU A 3 26.23 -12.31 -2.15
N LEU A 4 25.05 -11.72 -1.97
CA LEU A 4 24.87 -10.27 -2.01
C LEU A 4 25.42 -9.67 -0.72
N PRO A 5 26.13 -8.53 -0.77
CA PRO A 5 26.67 -7.90 0.42
C PRO A 5 25.54 -7.40 1.34
N VAL A 6 25.56 -7.84 2.60
CA VAL A 6 24.68 -7.32 3.65
C VAL A 6 25.21 -5.97 4.09
N ILE A 7 24.54 -4.90 3.68
CA ILE A 7 24.93 -3.54 4.04
C ILE A 7 24.43 -3.26 5.47
N ASN A 8 25.32 -3.36 6.45
CA ASN A 8 25.06 -2.97 7.84
C ASN A 8 25.26 -1.45 8.02
N VAL A 9 24.36 -0.63 7.48
CA VAL A 9 24.28 0.79 7.89
C VAL A 9 23.18 0.91 8.93
N ILE A 10 23.57 0.88 10.21
CA ILE A 10 22.68 1.25 11.30
C ILE A 10 23.10 2.68 11.68
N ASP A 11 22.64 3.66 10.90
CA ASP A 11 22.77 5.06 11.26
C ASP A 11 21.64 5.39 12.25
N THR A 12 21.99 5.48 13.52
CA THR A 12 21.08 5.70 14.65
C THR A 12 20.63 7.17 14.79
N THR A 13 20.79 7.98 13.75
CA THR A 13 20.22 9.33 13.66
C THR A 13 19.08 9.34 12.63
N GLU A 14 17.97 8.64 12.92
CA GLU A 14 16.86 8.47 11.98
C GLU A 14 16.09 9.78 11.71
N THR A 15 16.68 10.66 10.92
CA THR A 15 15.92 11.60 10.11
C THR A 15 15.24 10.79 9.02
N ARG A 16 13.91 10.67 9.11
CA ARG A 16 13.09 9.90 8.17
C ARG A 16 13.44 10.31 6.73
N VAL A 17 14.15 9.44 6.00
CA VAL A 17 14.59 9.73 4.63
C VAL A 17 13.36 9.98 3.78
N LYS A 18 13.24 11.19 3.24
CA LYS A 18 12.10 11.55 2.38
C LYS A 18 12.14 10.68 1.13
N LYS A 19 11.03 10.00 0.85
CA LYS A 19 10.84 9.27 -0.42
C LYS A 19 11.08 10.23 -1.60
N PRO A 20 11.73 9.80 -2.69
CA PRO A 20 11.90 10.61 -3.90
C PRO A 20 10.55 11.10 -4.46
N ASN A 21 10.55 12.23 -5.16
CA ASN A 21 9.31 12.82 -5.69
C ASN A 21 8.57 11.87 -6.64
N TRP A 22 9.29 11.09 -7.46
CA TRP A 22 8.71 10.15 -8.44
C TRP A 22 8.04 8.92 -7.80
N LEU A 23 8.32 8.61 -6.54
CA LEU A 23 7.76 7.45 -5.82
C LEU A 23 6.48 7.82 -5.04
N ARG A 24 6.07 9.09 -5.04
CA ARG A 24 4.89 9.54 -4.29
C ARG A 24 3.63 9.46 -5.15
N VAL A 25 2.57 8.93 -4.55
CA VAL A 25 1.25 8.84 -5.16
C VAL A 25 0.36 9.98 -4.71
N LYS A 26 -0.66 10.29 -5.52
CA LYS A 26 -1.70 11.25 -5.16
C LYS A 26 -2.69 10.61 -4.19
N LEU A 27 -3.36 11.43 -3.39
CA LEU A 27 -4.43 10.94 -2.52
C LEU A 27 -5.60 10.45 -3.37
N PRO A 28 -6.20 9.29 -3.03
CA PRO A 28 -7.33 8.75 -3.77
C PRO A 28 -8.53 9.69 -3.67
N THR A 29 -9.09 10.03 -4.83
CA THR A 29 -10.32 10.82 -4.93
C THR A 29 -11.19 10.19 -6.02
N GLY A 30 -12.45 9.89 -5.72
CA GLY A 30 -13.37 9.28 -6.69
C GLY A 30 -14.41 8.36 -6.05
N GLU A 31 -15.52 8.17 -6.77
CA GLU A 31 -16.64 7.32 -6.34
C GLU A 31 -16.28 5.83 -6.33
N GLY A 32 -15.49 5.35 -7.31
CA GLY A 32 -15.05 3.94 -7.36
C GLY A 32 -14.27 3.53 -6.10
N TYR A 33 -13.30 4.35 -5.70
CA TYR A 33 -12.57 4.15 -4.45
C TYR A 33 -13.50 4.08 -3.22
N ARG A 34 -14.46 5.01 -3.11
CA ARG A 34 -15.42 5.04 -2.01
C ARG A 34 -16.33 3.82 -2.00
N HIS A 35 -16.74 3.36 -3.18
CA HIS A 35 -17.59 2.19 -3.35
C HIS A 35 -16.87 0.92 -2.86
N VAL A 36 -15.68 0.64 -3.37
CA VAL A 36 -14.88 -0.53 -2.94
C VAL A 36 -14.56 -0.44 -1.46
N ARG A 37 -14.14 0.73 -0.96
CA ARG A 37 -13.91 0.97 0.46
C ARG A 37 -15.14 0.63 1.30
N GLY A 38 -16.30 1.13 0.90
CA GLY A 38 -17.57 0.88 1.58
C GLY A 38 -17.91 -0.60 1.63
N LEU A 39 -17.69 -1.36 0.55
CA LEU A 39 -17.89 -2.81 0.53
C LEU A 39 -16.95 -3.54 1.49
N VAL A 40 -15.65 -3.22 1.45
CA VAL A 40 -14.64 -3.81 2.33
C VAL A 40 -14.98 -3.55 3.80
N ASP A 41 -15.32 -2.31 4.15
CA ASP A 41 -15.66 -1.89 5.51
C ASP A 41 -16.98 -2.50 6.00
N THR A 42 -17.99 -2.60 5.12
CA THR A 42 -19.32 -3.14 5.44
C THR A 42 -19.24 -4.64 5.69
N HIS A 43 -18.50 -5.37 4.85
CA HIS A 43 -18.39 -6.83 4.90
C HIS A 43 -17.21 -7.32 5.75
N LYS A 44 -16.45 -6.41 6.37
CA LYS A 44 -15.28 -6.74 7.21
C LYS A 44 -14.27 -7.64 6.48
N LEU A 45 -14.01 -7.31 5.21
CA LEU A 45 -13.12 -8.09 4.37
C LEU A 45 -11.66 -7.68 4.63
N HIS A 46 -10.76 -8.65 4.68
CA HIS A 46 -9.32 -8.37 4.77
C HIS A 46 -8.74 -8.25 3.36
N THR A 47 -7.98 -7.19 3.10
CA THR A 47 -7.32 -6.94 1.81
C THR A 47 -5.84 -6.68 1.98
N ILE A 48 -5.03 -7.14 1.02
CA ILE A 48 -3.60 -6.80 1.00
C ILE A 48 -3.38 -5.31 0.69
N CYS A 49 -4.39 -4.67 0.07
CA CYS A 49 -4.38 -3.24 -0.21
C CYS A 49 -4.23 -2.41 1.08
N GLU A 50 -4.99 -2.75 2.12
CA GLU A 50 -4.97 -2.05 3.40
C GLU A 50 -3.82 -2.54 4.29
N SER A 51 -3.70 -3.84 4.51
CA SER A 51 -2.67 -4.42 5.38
C SER A 51 -1.25 -4.11 4.89
N GLY A 52 -1.05 -4.06 3.56
CA GLY A 52 0.22 -3.73 2.93
C GLY A 52 0.50 -2.23 2.78
N ASN A 53 -0.43 -1.35 3.19
CA ASN A 53 -0.37 0.09 2.89
C ASN A 53 -0.03 0.36 1.41
N CYS A 54 -0.72 -0.35 0.52
CA CYS A 54 -0.38 -0.39 -0.89
C CYS A 54 -0.49 1.01 -1.52
N PRO A 55 0.57 1.54 -2.17
CA PRO A 55 0.54 2.87 -2.77
C PRO A 55 -0.46 2.97 -3.93
N ASN A 56 -0.83 1.85 -4.55
CA ASN A 56 -1.73 1.79 -5.71
C ASN A 56 -3.19 1.57 -5.31
N MET A 57 -3.52 1.52 -4.01
CA MET A 57 -4.87 1.26 -3.52
C MET A 57 -5.92 2.21 -4.12
N GLY A 58 -5.55 3.48 -4.32
CA GLY A 58 -6.43 4.47 -4.94
C GLY A 58 -6.81 4.16 -6.39
N GLU A 59 -5.84 3.71 -7.18
CA GLU A 59 -6.02 3.36 -8.58
C GLU A 59 -6.81 2.05 -8.71
N CYS A 60 -6.37 0.99 -8.02
CA CYS A 60 -7.02 -0.32 -8.10
C CYS A 60 -8.48 -0.27 -7.66
N TRP A 61 -8.77 0.38 -6.53
CA TRP A 61 -10.14 0.51 -6.04
C TRP A 61 -10.97 1.49 -6.88
N GLY A 62 -10.33 2.50 -7.49
CA GLY A 62 -10.96 3.38 -8.47
C GLY A 62 -11.55 2.61 -9.64
N GLU A 63 -10.83 1.58 -10.10
CA GLU A 63 -11.24 0.64 -11.15
C GLU A 63 -12.11 -0.53 -10.63
N GLY A 64 -12.58 -0.48 -9.38
CA GLY A 64 -13.43 -1.53 -8.80
C GLY A 64 -12.71 -2.83 -8.46
N THR A 65 -11.37 -2.84 -8.39
CA THR A 65 -10.55 -4.03 -8.19
C THR A 65 -9.93 -4.05 -6.79
N ALA A 66 -10.03 -5.18 -6.09
CA ALA A 66 -9.38 -5.41 -4.80
C ALA A 66 -8.86 -6.86 -4.69
N THR A 67 -7.79 -7.04 -3.93
CA THR A 67 -7.20 -8.37 -3.66
C THR A 67 -7.43 -8.73 -2.19
N PHE A 68 -8.21 -9.80 -1.97
CA PHE A 68 -8.58 -10.27 -0.65
C PHE A 68 -7.54 -11.19 -0.04
N MET A 69 -7.46 -11.15 1.28
CA MET A 69 -6.73 -12.11 2.10
C MET A 69 -7.76 -13.01 2.78
N ILE A 70 -7.83 -14.28 2.36
CA ILE A 70 -8.88 -15.22 2.79
C ILE A 70 -8.63 -15.86 4.16
N LEU A 71 -7.39 -15.80 4.66
CA LEU A 71 -6.98 -16.39 5.94
C LEU A 71 -6.46 -15.36 6.94
N GLY A 72 -6.64 -14.06 6.66
CA GLY A 72 -6.21 -12.97 7.54
C GLY A 72 -4.71 -12.98 7.80
#